data_AF-A0A3D3SVE9-F1
#
_entry.id   AF-A0A3D3SVE9-F1
#
_cell.length_a   1.000
_cell.length_b   1.000
_cell.length_c   1.000
_cell.angle_alpha   90.00
_cell.angle_beta   90.00
_cell.angle_gamma   90.00
#
_symmetry.space_group_name_H-M   'P 1'
#
loop_
_entity.id
_entity.type
_entity.pdbx_description
1 polymer ?
#
loop_
_entity_poly.entity_id
_entity_poly.type
_entity_poly.pdbx_seq_one_letter_code
_entity_poly.pdbx_strand_id
1 'polypeptide(L)'
;MVQINLDLAKARDAGVTSAAVARELQARFSGRVVADYREREKILPIEVELPLQERDSMKDIRELLVPNTNGRLVPLEKIARLELIWEPGMIWRYNRQYALTLQADVSPGVQGATVALELQKALEPIKASLPVGLALEIGGTIEESSKGQASIFAGVPIMLFITLMLLVMQLQSTPRSLMVLATAPLGLAGVAAALLVLQRPFGFVAMLGVIALMGMIMRNAVILIDQIEKERARGSSVRSAIVEATLLRFRPITLTAAAAVLAMIPLQNSIFWGPMAVAIMGGLVVATGLTLLSLPALYSLVYGRKEEAVS
;
A
#
# COMPACT_ATOMS: atom_id res chain seq x y z
N MET A 1 -15.49 35.05 -1.06
CA MET A 1 -14.38 36.01 -0.88
C MET A 1 -14.88 37.39 -1.28
N VAL A 2 -14.35 38.48 -0.70
CA VAL A 2 -14.68 39.85 -1.12
C VAL A 2 -13.61 40.30 -2.11
N GLN A 3 -13.97 40.47 -3.38
CA GLN A 3 -13.08 41.00 -4.40
C GLN A 3 -13.20 42.52 -4.45
N ILE A 4 -12.05 43.20 -4.36
CA ILE A 4 -11.96 44.67 -4.39
C ILE A 4 -11.43 45.08 -5.76
N ASN A 5 -12.31 45.54 -6.63
CA ASN A 5 -11.97 46.01 -7.96
C ASN A 5 -11.71 47.53 -7.93
N LEU A 6 -10.43 47.94 -7.94
CA LEU A 6 -10.04 49.35 -7.92
C LEU A 6 -10.30 50.01 -9.28
N ASP A 7 -11.04 51.12 -9.29
CA ASP A 7 -11.20 51.97 -10.46
C ASP A 7 -9.99 52.90 -10.58
N LEU A 8 -9.01 52.49 -11.39
CA LEU A 8 -7.72 53.17 -11.54
C LEU A 8 -7.87 54.63 -12.01
N ALA A 9 -8.90 54.95 -12.80
CA ALA A 9 -9.14 56.32 -13.25
C ALA A 9 -9.58 57.20 -12.08
N LYS A 10 -10.57 56.75 -11.31
CA LYS A 10 -11.05 57.47 -10.12
C LYS A 10 -10.00 57.54 -9.02
N ALA A 11 -9.22 56.48 -8.82
CA ALA A 11 -8.11 56.47 -7.87
C ALA A 11 -7.04 57.50 -8.24
N ARG A 12 -6.69 57.62 -9.53
CA ARG A 12 -5.71 58.61 -10.02
C ARG A 12 -6.22 60.04 -9.87
N ASP A 13 -7.47 60.30 -10.24
CA ASP A 13 -8.09 61.63 -10.08
C ASP A 13 -8.19 62.03 -8.60
N ALA A 14 -8.43 61.04 -7.73
CA ALA A 14 -8.42 61.20 -6.29
C ALA A 14 -7.02 61.15 -5.66
N GLY A 15 -5.93 61.08 -6.45
CA GLY A 15 -4.54 61.05 -5.98
C GLY A 15 -4.18 59.86 -5.06
N VAL A 16 -4.92 58.76 -5.15
CA VAL A 16 -4.72 57.55 -4.35
C VAL A 16 -3.97 56.50 -5.16
N THR A 17 -2.91 55.92 -4.59
CA THR A 17 -2.15 54.82 -5.21
C THR A 17 -2.67 53.46 -4.77
N SER A 18 -2.56 52.44 -5.63
CA SER A 18 -2.91 51.05 -5.28
C SER A 18 -2.12 50.52 -4.08
N ALA A 19 -0.86 50.94 -3.92
CA ALA A 19 -0.03 50.60 -2.77
C ALA A 19 -0.55 51.23 -1.46
N ALA A 20 -1.10 52.45 -1.51
CA ALA A 20 -1.74 53.06 -0.35
C ALA A 20 -3.00 52.28 0.06
N VAL A 21 -3.85 51.92 -0.91
CA VAL A 21 -5.06 51.11 -0.67
C VAL A 21 -4.69 49.75 -0.06
N ALA A 22 -3.70 49.06 -0.62
CA ALA A 22 -3.27 47.75 -0.13
C ALA A 22 -2.72 47.81 1.31
N ARG A 23 -1.92 48.84 1.65
CA ARG A 23 -1.39 49.02 3.01
C ARG A 23 -2.48 49.27 4.03
N GLU A 24 -3.46 50.11 3.72
CA GLU A 24 -4.58 50.39 4.62
C GLU A 24 -5.48 49.18 4.82
N LEU A 25 -5.76 48.43 3.75
CA LEU A 25 -6.51 47.16 3.83
C LEU A 25 -5.77 46.12 4.68
N GLN A 26 -4.45 45.98 4.49
CA GLN A 26 -3.63 45.06 5.27
C GLN A 26 -3.61 45.46 6.75
N ALA A 27 -3.38 46.74 7.05
CA ALA A 27 -3.34 47.26 8.41
C ALA A 27 -4.68 47.09 9.14
N ARG A 28 -5.81 47.22 8.43
CA ARG A 28 -7.15 47.09 9.02
C ARG A 28 -7.60 45.65 9.24
N PHE A 29 -7.35 44.75 8.29
CA PHE A 29 -7.93 43.40 8.31
C PHE A 29 -6.95 42.31 8.73
N SER A 30 -5.71 42.36 8.25
CA SER A 30 -4.70 41.31 8.47
C SER A 30 -3.70 41.61 9.58
N GLY A 31 -3.84 42.77 10.22
CA GLY A 31 -2.87 43.24 11.19
C GLY A 31 -1.54 43.64 10.57
N ARG A 32 -0.68 44.20 11.40
CA ARG A 32 0.70 44.50 11.02
C ARG A 32 1.66 44.12 12.13
N VAL A 33 2.65 43.30 11.80
CA VAL A 33 3.81 43.07 12.67
C VAL A 33 4.59 44.38 12.78
N VAL A 34 4.69 44.92 13.99
CA VAL A 34 5.39 46.19 14.27
C VAL A 34 6.77 45.98 14.87
N ALA A 35 6.97 44.86 15.59
CA ALA A 35 8.24 44.52 16.21
C ALA A 35 8.29 43.02 16.50
N ASP A 36 9.50 42.49 16.67
CA ASP A 36 9.72 41.15 17.17
C ASP A 36 10.22 41.23 18.61
N TYR A 37 9.59 40.49 19.51
CA TYR A 37 10.05 40.30 20.88
C TYR A 37 10.81 38.98 20.99
N ARG A 38 12.08 39.04 21.38
CA ARG A 38 12.90 37.84 21.54
C ARG A 38 12.92 37.39 23.00
N GLU A 39 12.44 36.18 23.24
CA GLU A 39 12.48 35.52 24.53
C GLU A 39 13.37 34.27 24.44
N ARG A 40 14.62 34.40 24.88
CA ARG A 40 15.68 33.36 24.74
C ARG A 40 15.86 32.95 23.27
N GLU A 41 15.43 31.75 22.92
CA GLU A 41 15.50 31.17 21.57
C GLU A 41 14.20 31.37 20.76
N LYS A 42 13.15 31.93 21.35
CA LYS A 42 11.87 32.20 20.69
C LYS A 42 11.81 33.63 20.18
N ILE A 43 11.29 33.80 18.97
CA ILE A 43 10.94 35.10 18.39
C ILE A 43 9.41 35.17 18.36
N LEU A 44 8.85 36.13 19.08
CA LEU A 44 7.41 36.37 19.21
C LEU A 44 7.07 37.67 18.47
N PRO A 45 6.33 37.62 17.34
CA PRO A 45 5.93 38.83 16.63
C PRO A 45 4.90 39.61 17.47
N ILE A 46 5.12 40.93 17.58
CA ILE A 46 4.15 41.87 18.14
C ILE A 46 3.35 42.42 16.96
N GLU A 47 2.06 42.08 16.93
CA GLU A 47 1.12 42.50 15.89
C GLU A 47 0.17 43.57 16.44
N VAL A 48 -0.05 44.61 15.63
CA VAL A 48 -1.09 45.62 15.88
C VAL A 48 -2.26 45.31 14.95
N GLU A 49 -3.41 45.07 15.55
CA GLU A 49 -4.67 44.82 14.85
C GLU A 49 -5.78 45.66 15.47
N LEU A 50 -6.79 45.98 14.67
CA LEU A 50 -8.01 46.59 15.17
C LEU A 50 -8.90 45.54 15.87
N PRO A 51 -9.72 45.96 16.86
CA PRO A 51 -10.71 45.08 17.47
C PRO A 51 -11.63 44.45 16.41
N LEU A 52 -12.03 43.19 16.63
CA LEU A 52 -12.90 42.43 15.70
C LEU A 52 -14.16 43.21 15.33
N GLN A 53 -14.75 43.96 16.27
CA GLN A 53 -15.97 44.74 16.07
C GLN A 53 -15.85 45.81 14.97
N GLU A 54 -14.63 46.26 14.64
CA GLU A 54 -14.38 47.31 13.64
C GLU A 54 -13.89 46.76 12.27
N ARG A 55 -13.81 45.42 12.15
CA ARG A 55 -13.34 44.70 10.94
C ARG A 55 -14.20 43.51 10.53
N ASP A 56 -15.34 43.27 11.18
CA ASP A 56 -16.19 42.10 10.95
C ASP A 56 -17.35 42.36 9.96
N SER A 57 -17.53 43.61 9.52
CA SER A 57 -18.62 43.96 8.60
C SER A 57 -18.12 44.41 7.22
N MET A 58 -18.91 44.09 6.18
CA MET A 58 -18.64 44.58 4.82
C MET A 58 -18.78 46.11 4.70
N LYS A 59 -19.51 46.74 5.64
CA LYS A 59 -19.62 48.19 5.75
C LYS A 59 -18.28 48.83 6.13
N ASP A 60 -17.50 48.17 7.00
CA ASP A 60 -16.17 48.64 7.42
C ASP A 60 -15.17 48.71 6.25
N ILE A 61 -15.33 47.81 5.26
CA ILE A 61 -14.53 47.83 4.03
C ILE A 61 -14.91 49.03 3.16
N ARG A 62 -16.22 49.35 3.04
CA ARG A 62 -16.71 50.48 2.22
C ARG A 62 -16.27 51.83 2.77
N GLU A 63 -16.34 51.97 4.10
CA GLU A 63 -16.04 53.21 4.83
C GLU A 63 -14.53 53.38 5.10
N LEU A 64 -13.68 52.45 4.65
CA LEU A 64 -12.23 52.56 4.80
C LEU A 64 -11.71 53.86 4.17
N LEU A 65 -11.04 54.68 4.97
CA LEU A 65 -10.44 55.94 4.55
C LEU A 65 -9.01 55.71 4.09
N VAL A 66 -8.70 56.00 2.83
CA VAL A 66 -7.37 55.87 2.26
C VAL A 66 -6.75 57.25 2.06
N PRO A 67 -5.50 57.49 2.49
CA PRO A 67 -4.82 58.77 2.27
C PRO A 67 -4.38 58.93 0.80
N ASN A 68 -4.71 60.07 0.21
CA ASN A 68 -4.18 60.58 -1.06
C ASN A 68 -2.75 61.13 -0.84
N THR A 69 -1.93 61.22 -1.89
CA THR A 69 -0.63 61.92 -1.91
C THR A 69 -0.65 63.32 -1.30
N ASN A 70 -1.79 64.00 -1.30
CA ASN A 70 -1.96 65.34 -0.71
C ASN A 70 -2.43 65.31 0.77
N GLY A 71 -2.43 64.16 1.43
CA GLY A 71 -2.84 64.00 2.83
C GLY A 71 -4.36 64.03 3.08
N ARG A 72 -5.18 64.10 2.02
CA ARG A 72 -6.65 64.04 2.14
C ARG A 72 -7.11 62.58 2.22
N LEU A 73 -8.09 62.31 3.09
CA LEU A 73 -8.69 60.98 3.23
C LEU A 73 -9.84 60.81 2.24
N VAL A 74 -9.82 59.71 1.50
CA VAL A 74 -10.84 59.36 0.50
C VAL A 74 -11.46 58.00 0.88
N PRO A 75 -12.80 57.90 1.04
CA PRO A 75 -13.45 56.61 1.27
C PRO A 75 -13.26 55.63 0.12
N LEU A 76 -13.00 54.36 0.44
CA LEU A 76 -12.73 53.29 -0.53
C LEU A 76 -13.89 53.10 -1.51
N GLU A 77 -15.14 53.25 -1.07
CA GLU A 77 -16.35 53.14 -1.92
C GLU A 77 -16.34 54.10 -3.12
N LYS A 78 -15.64 55.24 -3.04
CA LYS A 78 -15.57 56.21 -4.16
C LYS A 78 -14.60 55.78 -5.25
N ILE A 79 -13.63 54.92 -4.92
CA ILE A 79 -12.49 54.56 -5.78
C ILE A 79 -12.40 53.06 -6.08
N ALA A 80 -13.20 52.21 -5.43
CA ALA A 80 -13.24 50.77 -5.67
C ALA A 80 -14.68 50.22 -5.62
N ARG A 81 -14.93 49.17 -6.39
CA ARG A 81 -16.15 48.37 -6.33
C ARG A 81 -15.90 47.09 -5.55
N LEU A 82 -16.82 46.76 -4.66
CA LEU A 82 -16.77 45.58 -3.81
C LEU A 82 -17.76 44.55 -4.35
N GLU A 83 -17.24 43.40 -4.77
CA GLU A 83 -18.04 42.30 -5.30
C GLU A 83 -17.84 41.05 -4.45
N LEU A 84 -18.95 40.40 -4.08
CA LEU A 84 -18.90 39.12 -3.39
C LEU A 84 -18.87 38.02 -4.44
N ILE A 85 -17.73 37.34 -4.54
CA ILE A 85 -17.56 36.23 -5.48
C ILE A 85 -17.31 34.92 -4.73
N TRP A 86 -17.82 33.85 -5.34
CA TRP A 86 -17.50 32.49 -4.93
C TRP A 86 -16.19 32.08 -5.58
N GLU A 87 -15.20 31.74 -4.74
CA GLU A 87 -13.91 31.24 -5.18
C GLU A 87 -13.62 29.93 -4.43
N PRO A 88 -12.99 28.93 -5.09
CA PRO A 88 -12.58 27.72 -4.41
C PRO A 88 -11.58 28.04 -3.29
N GLY A 89 -11.93 27.75 -2.04
CA GLY A 89 -11.02 27.94 -0.91
C GLY A 89 -9.78 27.04 -0.94
N MET A 90 -9.82 25.97 -1.75
CA MET A 90 -8.68 25.08 -1.97
C MET A 90 -8.72 24.54 -3.39
N ILE A 91 -7.57 24.53 -4.05
CA ILE A 91 -7.42 23.98 -5.39
C ILE A 91 -6.54 22.74 -5.33
N TRP A 92 -7.18 21.58 -5.46
CA TRP A 92 -6.50 20.30 -5.48
C TRP A 92 -5.83 20.05 -6.83
N ARG A 93 -4.57 19.62 -6.78
CA ARG A 93 -3.81 19.22 -7.96
C ARG A 93 -3.17 17.87 -7.74
N TYR A 94 -3.27 16.99 -8.73
CA TYR A 94 -2.59 15.71 -8.78
C TYR A 94 -1.77 15.65 -10.07
N ASN A 95 -0.49 15.26 -9.99
CA ASN A 95 0.44 15.26 -11.13
C ASN A 95 0.41 16.56 -11.96
N ARG A 96 0.35 17.71 -11.28
CA ARG A 96 0.29 19.07 -11.87
C ARG A 96 -0.99 19.37 -12.67
N GLN A 97 -2.01 18.52 -12.61
CA GLN A 97 -3.32 18.75 -13.21
C GLN A 97 -4.37 19.02 -12.11
N TYR A 98 -5.43 19.76 -12.43
CA TYR A 98 -6.55 19.96 -11.51
C TYR A 98 -7.27 18.63 -11.28
N ALA A 99 -7.49 18.26 -10.03
CA ALA A 99 -8.09 16.99 -9.67
C ALA A 99 -9.17 17.17 -8.60
N LEU A 100 -10.18 16.33 -8.65
CA LEU A 100 -11.21 16.20 -7.62
C LEU A 100 -11.15 14.77 -7.07
N THR A 101 -10.96 14.65 -5.76
CA THR A 101 -10.90 13.35 -5.09
C THR A 101 -12.29 12.99 -4.58
N LEU A 102 -12.85 11.91 -5.10
CA LEU A 102 -14.07 11.31 -4.57
C LEU A 102 -13.68 10.18 -3.61
N GLN A 103 -14.13 10.27 -2.36
CA GLN A 103 -13.87 9.26 -1.34
C GLN A 103 -15.18 8.55 -0.97
N ALA A 104 -15.11 7.24 -0.83
CA ALA A 104 -16.21 6.41 -0.40
C ALA A 104 -15.67 5.27 0.47
N ASP A 105 -16.40 4.94 1.54
CA ASP A 105 -16.07 3.82 2.41
C ASP A 105 -16.63 2.52 1.84
N VAL A 106 -15.90 1.43 2.11
CA VAL A 106 -16.30 0.08 1.70
C VAL A 106 -17.12 -0.57 2.82
N SER A 107 -18.16 -1.32 2.46
CA SER A 107 -18.96 -2.06 3.43
C SER A 107 -18.10 -3.08 4.22
N PRO A 108 -18.38 -3.30 5.52
CA PRO A 108 -17.64 -4.25 6.34
C PRO A 108 -17.60 -5.65 5.71
N GLY A 109 -16.43 -6.28 5.70
CA GLY A 109 -16.23 -7.64 5.17
C GLY A 109 -15.83 -7.72 3.70
N VAL A 110 -15.86 -6.61 2.95
CA VAL A 110 -15.39 -6.57 1.56
C VAL A 110 -14.03 -5.89 1.48
N GLN A 111 -13.11 -6.48 0.72
CA GLN A 111 -11.78 -5.90 0.52
C GLN A 111 -11.85 -4.78 -0.51
N GLY A 112 -11.20 -3.66 -0.23
CA GLY A 112 -11.14 -2.53 -1.15
C GLY A 112 -10.69 -2.93 -2.55
N ALA A 113 -9.70 -3.83 -2.67
CA ALA A 113 -9.21 -4.31 -3.96
C ALA A 113 -10.29 -4.96 -4.82
N THR A 114 -11.18 -5.75 -4.21
CA THR A 114 -12.32 -6.36 -4.91
C THR A 114 -13.29 -5.29 -5.41
N VAL A 115 -13.62 -4.34 -4.55
CA VAL A 115 -14.53 -3.23 -4.90
C VAL A 115 -13.94 -2.34 -5.99
N ALA A 116 -12.64 -2.06 -5.97
CA ALA A 116 -11.98 -1.28 -7.03
C ALA A 116 -11.98 -2.00 -8.37
N LEU A 117 -11.81 -3.33 -8.39
CA LEU A 117 -11.92 -4.11 -9.63
C LEU A 117 -13.35 -4.10 -10.19
N GLU A 118 -14.35 -4.19 -9.33
CA GLU A 118 -15.76 -4.08 -9.70
C GLU A 118 -16.11 -2.67 -10.19
N LEU A 119 -15.67 -1.64 -9.46
CA LEU A 119 -15.80 -0.23 -9.86
C LEU A 119 -15.09 0.05 -11.17
N GLN A 120 -13.90 -0.49 -11.39
CA GLN A 120 -13.16 -0.29 -12.64
C GLN A 120 -14.00 -0.76 -13.83
N LYS A 121 -14.58 -1.96 -13.74
CA LYS A 121 -15.48 -2.51 -14.76
C LYS A 121 -16.75 -1.67 -14.93
N ALA A 122 -17.36 -1.23 -13.84
CA ALA A 122 -18.56 -0.39 -13.88
C ALA A 122 -18.30 1.02 -14.42
N LEU A 123 -17.09 1.54 -14.22
CA LEU A 123 -16.67 2.88 -14.64
C LEU A 123 -16.13 2.92 -16.07
N GLU A 124 -15.73 1.81 -16.69
CA GLU A 124 -15.30 1.78 -18.10
C GLU A 124 -16.28 2.46 -19.07
N PRO A 125 -17.60 2.18 -19.06
CA PRO A 125 -18.54 2.86 -19.95
C PRO A 125 -18.63 4.37 -19.66
N ILE A 126 -18.52 4.76 -18.39
CA ILE A 126 -18.53 6.18 -17.98
C ILE A 126 -17.25 6.88 -18.46
N LYS A 127 -16.10 6.23 -18.30
CA LYS A 127 -14.80 6.72 -18.81
C LYS A 127 -14.85 6.97 -20.31
N ALA A 128 -15.47 6.08 -21.08
CA ALA A 128 -15.63 6.23 -22.51
C ALA A 128 -16.55 7.40 -22.91
N SER A 129 -17.49 7.78 -22.03
CA SER A 129 -18.41 8.91 -22.26
C SER A 129 -17.86 10.27 -21.82
N LEU A 130 -16.68 10.32 -21.18
CA LEU A 130 -16.11 11.57 -20.69
C LEU A 130 -15.63 12.48 -21.83
N PRO A 131 -15.78 13.82 -21.69
CA PRO A 131 -15.22 14.77 -22.63
C PRO A 131 -13.71 14.66 -22.73
N VAL A 132 -13.16 14.99 -23.90
CA VAL A 132 -11.72 15.02 -24.15
C VAL A 132 -11.04 15.97 -23.14
N GLY A 133 -10.05 15.46 -22.41
CA GLY A 133 -9.31 16.21 -21.38
C GLY A 133 -9.68 15.89 -19.94
N LEU A 134 -10.75 15.10 -19.70
CA LEU A 134 -11.07 14.56 -18.38
C LEU A 134 -10.57 13.11 -18.27
N ALA A 135 -9.73 12.85 -17.26
CA ALA A 135 -9.29 11.51 -16.91
C ALA A 135 -9.92 11.10 -15.57
N LEU A 136 -10.47 9.88 -15.53
CA LEU A 136 -10.95 9.27 -14.29
C LEU A 136 -10.01 8.13 -13.92
N GLU A 137 -9.28 8.32 -12.82
CA GLU A 137 -8.36 7.34 -12.27
C GLU A 137 -8.88 6.85 -10.92
N ILE A 138 -8.77 5.54 -10.68
CA ILE A 138 -9.06 4.96 -9.36
C ILE A 138 -7.77 5.02 -8.58
N GLY A 139 -7.69 5.95 -7.63
CA GLY A 139 -6.54 6.09 -6.74
C GLY A 139 -6.74 5.44 -5.38
N GLY A 140 -5.71 5.53 -4.54
CA GLY A 140 -5.77 5.16 -3.12
C GLY A 140 -4.92 3.94 -2.76
N THR A 141 -5.19 3.36 -1.58
CA THR A 141 -4.40 2.27 -0.98
C THR A 141 -4.39 0.99 -1.82
N ILE A 142 -5.37 0.82 -2.70
CA ILE A 142 -5.48 -0.34 -3.60
C ILE A 142 -4.49 -0.22 -4.76
N GLU A 143 -4.30 0.98 -5.30
CA GLU A 143 -3.31 1.24 -6.34
C GLU A 143 -1.90 0.95 -5.81
N GLU A 144 -1.59 1.42 -4.60
CA GLU A 144 -0.33 1.13 -3.92
C GLU A 144 -0.15 -0.38 -3.64
N SER A 145 -1.20 -1.05 -3.17
CA SER A 145 -1.18 -2.50 -2.93
C SER A 145 -1.02 -3.30 -4.22
N SER A 146 -1.63 -2.86 -5.32
CA SER A 146 -1.51 -3.49 -6.64
C SER A 146 -0.13 -3.27 -7.23
N LYS A 147 0.42 -2.05 -7.13
CA LYS A 147 1.81 -1.73 -7.52
C LYS A 147 2.82 -2.58 -6.75
N GLY A 148 2.61 -2.74 -5.44
CA GLY A 148 3.43 -3.62 -4.59
C GLY A 148 3.37 -5.08 -5.03
N GLN A 149 2.18 -5.61 -5.29
CA GLN A 149 2.00 -6.97 -5.81
C GLN A 149 2.66 -7.16 -7.18
N ALA A 150 2.46 -6.23 -8.11
CA ALA A 150 3.07 -6.27 -9.43
C ALA A 150 4.61 -6.30 -9.36
N SER A 151 5.19 -5.54 -8.43
CA SER A 151 6.64 -5.53 -8.18
C SER A 151 7.14 -6.89 -7.68
N ILE A 152 6.37 -7.54 -6.80
CA ILE A 152 6.70 -8.90 -6.31
C ILE A 152 6.61 -9.91 -7.45
N PHE A 153 5.53 -9.90 -8.23
CA PHE A 153 5.37 -10.80 -9.37
C PHE A 153 6.46 -10.60 -10.43
N ALA A 154 6.91 -9.36 -10.67
CA ALA A 154 8.05 -9.07 -11.53
C ALA A 154 9.36 -9.68 -10.98
N GLY A 155 9.50 -9.80 -9.66
CA GLY A 155 10.64 -10.45 -9.01
C GLY A 155 10.56 -11.99 -8.94
N VAL A 156 9.38 -12.59 -9.09
CA VAL A 156 9.19 -14.06 -8.99
C VAL A 156 10.10 -14.86 -9.94
N PRO A 157 10.29 -14.50 -11.22
CA PRO A 157 11.19 -15.23 -12.11
C PRO A 157 12.64 -15.26 -11.60
N ILE A 158 13.13 -14.13 -11.09
CA ILE A 158 14.49 -14.02 -10.53
C ILE A 158 14.60 -14.84 -9.25
N MET A 159 13.61 -14.75 -8.36
CA MET A 159 13.54 -15.56 -7.14
C MET A 159 13.54 -17.06 -7.48
N LEU A 160 12.74 -17.48 -8.46
CA LEU A 160 12.62 -18.88 -8.87
C LEU A 160 13.94 -19.37 -9.50
N PHE A 161 14.61 -18.52 -10.28
CA PHE A 161 15.94 -18.81 -10.81
C PHE A 161 16.99 -19.00 -9.71
N ILE A 162 17.07 -18.07 -8.75
CA ILE A 162 18.02 -18.15 -7.63
C ILE A 162 17.73 -19.39 -6.76
N THR A 163 16.46 -19.61 -6.41
CA THR A 163 16.08 -20.79 -5.60
C THR A 163 16.37 -22.09 -6.33
N LEU A 164 16.08 -22.19 -7.63
CA LEU A 164 16.43 -23.36 -8.44
C LEU A 164 17.95 -23.57 -8.48
N MET A 165 18.74 -22.51 -8.66
CA MET A 165 20.20 -22.58 -8.66
C MET A 165 20.72 -23.11 -7.32
N LEU A 166 20.22 -22.58 -6.20
CA LEU A 166 20.58 -23.06 -4.86
C LEU A 166 20.19 -24.53 -4.65
N LEU A 167 19.01 -24.95 -5.12
CA LEU A 167 18.58 -26.35 -5.04
C LEU A 167 19.49 -27.27 -5.86
N VAL A 168 19.86 -26.88 -7.07
CA VAL A 168 20.75 -27.66 -7.93
C VAL A 168 22.15 -27.79 -7.31
N MET A 169 22.67 -26.70 -6.72
CA MET A 169 23.94 -26.72 -6.00
C MET A 169 23.87 -27.62 -4.75
N GLN A 170 22.79 -27.54 -3.98
CA GLN A 170 22.61 -28.30 -2.74
C GLN A 170 22.42 -29.80 -2.99
N LEU A 171 21.57 -30.16 -3.96
CA LEU A 171 21.20 -31.55 -4.24
C LEU A 171 22.09 -32.21 -5.29
N GLN A 172 22.98 -31.44 -5.92
CA GLN A 172 23.88 -31.84 -7.01
C GLN A 172 23.14 -32.60 -8.13
N SER A 173 21.86 -32.30 -8.33
CA SER A 173 20.99 -33.04 -9.25
C SER A 173 19.78 -32.20 -9.66
N THR A 174 19.68 -31.93 -10.96
CA THR A 174 18.55 -31.24 -11.59
C THR A 174 17.20 -31.92 -11.37
N PRO A 175 17.03 -33.25 -11.58
CA PRO A 175 15.73 -33.88 -11.35
C PRO A 175 15.27 -33.76 -9.89
N ARG A 176 16.15 -33.99 -8.92
CA ARG A 176 15.82 -33.85 -7.48
C ARG A 176 15.37 -32.42 -7.15
N SER A 177 16.05 -31.43 -7.70
CA SER A 177 15.73 -30.01 -7.49
C SER A 177 14.36 -29.63 -8.05
N LEU A 178 14.00 -30.16 -9.23
CA LEU A 178 12.67 -29.99 -9.81
C LEU A 178 11.58 -30.67 -8.97
N MET A 179 11.85 -31.82 -8.35
CA MET A 179 10.91 -32.46 -7.42
C MET A 179 10.61 -31.56 -6.22
N VAL A 180 11.64 -30.99 -5.60
CA VAL A 180 11.47 -30.06 -4.48
C VAL A 180 10.64 -28.85 -4.91
N LEU A 181 10.99 -28.24 -6.05
CA LEU A 181 10.26 -27.08 -6.56
C LEU A 181 8.78 -27.44 -6.84
N ALA A 182 8.50 -28.62 -7.39
CA ALA A 182 7.15 -29.10 -7.65
C ALA A 182 6.31 -29.32 -6.38
N THR A 183 6.93 -29.51 -5.21
CA THR A 183 6.19 -29.59 -3.94
C THR A 183 5.77 -28.23 -3.39
N ALA A 184 6.42 -27.13 -3.79
CA ALA A 184 6.14 -25.81 -3.23
C ALA A 184 4.68 -25.34 -3.42
N PRO A 185 4.03 -25.54 -4.60
CA PRO A 185 2.63 -25.15 -4.80
C PRO A 185 1.62 -25.97 -4.00
N LEU A 186 1.98 -27.15 -3.47
CA LEU A 186 1.04 -28.03 -2.75
C LEU A 186 0.48 -27.35 -1.48
N GLY A 187 1.23 -26.42 -0.89
CA GLY A 187 0.76 -25.65 0.28
C GLY A 187 -0.35 -24.65 -0.05
N LEU A 188 -0.52 -24.24 -1.32
CA LEU A 188 -1.53 -23.28 -1.72
C LEU A 188 -2.95 -23.81 -1.47
N ALA A 189 -3.17 -25.12 -1.61
CA ALA A 189 -4.45 -25.75 -1.29
C ALA A 189 -4.81 -25.58 0.19
N GLY A 190 -3.83 -25.72 1.09
CA GLY A 190 -4.02 -25.51 2.53
C GLY A 190 -4.25 -24.05 2.90
N VAL A 191 -3.53 -23.14 2.24
CA VAL A 191 -3.74 -21.68 2.39
C VAL A 191 -5.17 -21.31 2.00
N ALA A 192 -5.62 -21.74 0.82
CA ALA A 192 -6.95 -21.46 0.33
C ALA A 192 -8.02 -22.03 1.26
N ALA A 193 -7.89 -23.30 1.68
CA ALA A 193 -8.82 -23.93 2.61
C ALA A 193 -8.92 -23.17 3.94
N ALA A 194 -7.78 -22.81 4.56
CA ALA A 194 -7.80 -22.14 5.85
C ALA A 194 -8.33 -20.71 5.78
N LEU A 195 -7.99 -19.95 4.73
CA LEU A 195 -8.54 -18.61 4.53
C LEU A 195 -10.05 -18.63 4.31
N LEU A 196 -10.56 -19.63 3.57
CA LEU A 196 -12.00 -19.81 3.36
C LEU A 196 -12.74 -20.20 4.64
N VAL A 197 -12.21 -21.16 5.41
CA VAL A 197 -12.81 -21.61 6.66
C VAL A 197 -12.85 -20.49 7.71
N LEU A 198 -11.77 -19.72 7.82
CA LEU A 198 -11.66 -18.62 8.79
C LEU A 198 -12.15 -17.27 8.24
N GLN A 199 -12.72 -17.26 7.03
CA GLN A 199 -13.25 -16.08 6.33
C GLN A 199 -12.30 -14.89 6.37
N ARG A 200 -11.00 -15.14 6.12
CA ARG A 200 -9.97 -14.09 6.10
C ARG A 200 -9.65 -13.68 4.65
N PRO A 201 -9.53 -12.37 4.38
CA PRO A 201 -9.24 -11.89 3.02
C PRO A 201 -7.82 -12.24 2.60
N PHE A 202 -7.63 -12.52 1.31
CA PHE A 202 -6.30 -12.67 0.72
C PHE A 202 -5.72 -11.28 0.41
N GLY A 203 -4.94 -10.75 1.36
CA GLY A 203 -4.27 -9.47 1.24
C GLY A 203 -2.78 -9.57 0.88
N PHE A 204 -2.14 -8.42 0.70
CA PHE A 204 -0.69 -8.30 0.48
C PHE A 204 0.13 -9.04 1.53
N VAL A 205 -0.24 -8.90 2.81
CA VAL A 205 0.45 -9.55 3.94
C VAL A 205 0.29 -11.08 3.88
N ALA A 206 -0.88 -11.59 3.48
CA ALA A 206 -1.09 -13.02 3.27
C ALA A 206 -0.21 -13.56 2.13
N MET A 207 -0.03 -12.79 1.05
CA MET A 207 0.86 -13.16 -0.06
C MET A 207 2.32 -13.31 0.39
N LEU A 208 2.82 -12.42 1.25
CA LEU A 208 4.16 -12.57 1.84
C LEU A 208 4.27 -13.86 2.68
N GLY A 209 3.21 -14.19 3.42
CA GLY A 209 3.11 -15.46 4.15
C GLY A 209 3.18 -16.68 3.25
N VAL A 210 2.54 -16.66 2.08
CA VAL A 210 2.62 -17.73 1.08
C VAL A 210 4.05 -17.91 0.56
N ILE A 211 4.75 -16.81 0.27
CA ILE A 211 6.15 -16.88 -0.20
C ILE A 211 7.05 -17.50 0.88
N ALA A 212 6.89 -17.08 2.14
CA ALA A 212 7.61 -17.67 3.27
C ALA A 212 7.29 -19.16 3.45
N LEU A 213 6.01 -19.53 3.31
CA LEU A 213 5.53 -20.91 3.37
C LEU A 213 6.18 -21.78 2.28
N MET A 214 6.28 -21.30 1.04
CA MET A 214 6.95 -22.05 -0.04
C MET A 214 8.40 -22.38 0.35
N GLY A 215 9.13 -21.43 0.94
CA GLY A 215 10.48 -21.66 1.45
C GLY A 215 10.54 -22.74 2.55
N MET A 216 9.61 -22.70 3.51
CA MET A 216 9.51 -23.71 4.58
C MET A 216 9.21 -25.11 4.03
N ILE A 217 8.30 -25.22 3.06
CA ILE A 217 7.96 -26.50 2.40
C ILE A 217 9.18 -27.03 1.65
N MET A 218 9.82 -26.20 0.83
CA MET A 218 11.02 -26.59 0.08
C MET A 218 12.14 -27.06 1.01
N ARG A 219 12.37 -26.36 2.14
CA ARG A 219 13.37 -26.78 3.14
C ARG A 219 13.08 -28.20 3.65
N ASN A 220 11.84 -28.51 4.00
CA ASN A 220 11.47 -29.84 4.49
C ASN A 220 11.63 -30.92 3.40
N ALA A 221 11.29 -30.59 2.15
CA ALA A 221 11.49 -31.49 1.01
C ALA A 221 12.97 -31.77 0.72
N VAL A 222 13.85 -30.75 0.76
CA VAL A 222 15.31 -30.93 0.61
C VAL A 222 15.86 -31.89 1.67
N ILE A 223 15.46 -31.70 2.94
CA ILE A 223 15.91 -32.55 4.05
C ILE A 223 15.48 -34.02 3.85
N LEU A 224 14.28 -34.25 3.33
CA LEU A 224 13.77 -35.60 3.06
C LEU A 224 14.52 -36.27 1.90
N ILE A 225 14.74 -35.56 0.78
CA ILE A 225 15.52 -36.09 -0.35
C ILE A 225 16.96 -36.41 0.08
N ASP A 226 17.61 -35.51 0.82
CA ASP A 226 18.97 -35.72 1.31
C ASP A 226 19.06 -36.98 2.20
N GLN A 227 18.04 -37.24 3.02
CA GLN A 227 17.99 -38.47 3.81
C GLN A 227 17.82 -39.71 2.93
N ILE A 228 16.94 -39.68 1.92
CA ILE A 228 16.74 -40.80 0.98
C ILE A 228 18.06 -41.14 0.28
N GLU A 229 18.80 -40.13 -0.18
CA GLU A 229 20.10 -40.33 -0.83
C GLU A 229 21.16 -40.88 0.12
N LYS A 230 21.16 -40.46 1.39
CA LYS A 230 22.03 -41.05 2.42
C LYS A 230 21.75 -42.52 2.66
N GLU A 231 20.48 -42.94 2.71
CA GLU A 231 20.14 -44.36 2.83
C GLU A 231 20.49 -45.14 1.55
N ARG A 232 20.30 -44.55 0.37
CA ARG A 232 20.69 -45.17 -0.90
C ARG A 232 22.22 -45.33 -1.02
N ALA A 233 22.99 -44.37 -0.52
CA ALA A 233 24.45 -44.46 -0.45
C ALA A 233 24.95 -45.57 0.50
N ARG A 234 24.11 -46.02 1.45
CA ARG A 234 24.39 -47.17 2.32
C ARG A 234 24.04 -48.52 1.67
N GLY A 235 23.56 -48.52 0.43
CA GLY A 235 23.24 -49.74 -0.33
C GLY A 235 21.77 -50.20 -0.21
N SER A 236 20.90 -49.41 0.42
CA SER A 236 19.46 -49.71 0.46
C SER A 236 18.81 -49.56 -0.93
N SER A 237 17.93 -50.51 -1.28
CA SER A 237 17.05 -50.39 -2.46
C SER A 237 16.26 -49.07 -2.44
N VAL A 238 15.87 -48.54 -3.59
CA VAL A 238 15.11 -47.26 -3.65
C VAL A 238 13.88 -47.31 -2.75
N ARG A 239 13.14 -48.42 -2.75
CA ARG A 239 11.93 -48.57 -1.94
C ARG A 239 12.22 -48.59 -0.43
N SER A 240 13.24 -49.33 0.02
CA SER A 240 13.59 -49.38 1.44
C SER A 240 14.17 -48.04 1.92
N ALA A 241 15.01 -47.40 1.12
CA ALA A 241 15.58 -46.07 1.41
C ALA A 241 14.49 -45.00 1.61
N ILE A 242 13.45 -45.00 0.77
CA ILE A 242 12.32 -44.08 0.90
C ILE A 242 11.57 -44.29 2.22
N VAL A 243 11.24 -45.55 2.54
CA VAL A 243 10.46 -45.87 3.75
C VAL A 243 11.25 -45.50 5.00
N GLU A 244 12.52 -45.89 5.08
CA GLU A 244 13.38 -45.63 6.23
C GLU A 244 13.64 -44.14 6.42
N ALA A 245 13.95 -43.41 5.34
CA ALA A 245 14.11 -41.96 5.38
C ALA A 245 12.82 -41.25 5.84
N THR A 246 11.66 -41.70 5.38
CA THR A 246 10.37 -41.10 5.76
C THR A 246 10.07 -41.33 7.24
N LEU A 247 10.30 -42.53 7.76
CA LEU A 247 10.11 -42.85 9.18
C LEU A 247 11.05 -42.02 10.08
N LEU A 248 12.32 -41.90 9.69
CA LEU A 248 13.31 -41.10 10.43
C LEU A 248 12.97 -39.61 10.45
N ARG A 249 12.39 -39.09 9.36
CA ARG A 249 12.09 -37.66 9.20
C ARG A 249 10.69 -37.27 9.65
N PHE A 250 9.77 -38.22 9.83
CA PHE A 250 8.41 -37.94 10.26
C PHE A 250 8.36 -37.15 11.58
N ARG A 251 9.05 -37.61 12.63
CA ARG A 251 9.06 -36.93 13.95
C ARG A 251 9.66 -35.52 13.89
N PRO A 252 10.86 -35.30 13.30
CA PRO A 252 11.40 -33.95 13.17
C PRO A 252 10.52 -32.99 12.34
N ILE A 253 9.98 -33.44 11.20
CA ILE A 253 9.18 -32.59 10.30
C ILE A 253 7.84 -32.21 10.95
N THR A 254 7.18 -33.17 11.61
CA THR A 254 5.94 -32.88 12.33
C THR A 254 6.16 -31.91 13.50
N LEU A 255 7.27 -32.03 14.22
CA LEU A 255 7.61 -31.12 15.32
C LEU A 255 7.88 -29.70 14.84
N THR A 256 8.61 -29.52 13.73
CA THR A 256 8.84 -28.18 13.17
C THR A 256 7.56 -27.55 12.65
N ALA A 257 6.70 -28.34 12.00
CA ALA A 257 5.39 -27.87 11.55
C ALA A 257 4.49 -27.47 12.72
N ALA A 258 4.41 -28.30 13.76
CA ALA A 258 3.63 -28.02 14.96
C ALA A 258 4.11 -26.75 15.67
N ALA A 259 5.43 -26.59 15.85
CA ALA A 259 6.00 -25.39 16.46
C ALA A 259 5.63 -24.10 15.69
N ALA A 260 5.75 -24.13 14.36
CA ALA A 260 5.39 -22.99 13.52
C ALA A 260 3.88 -22.68 13.57
N VAL A 261 3.02 -23.71 13.54
CA VAL A 261 1.56 -23.53 13.67
C VAL A 261 1.21 -22.93 15.03
N LEU A 262 1.74 -23.49 16.12
CA LEU A 262 1.48 -23.01 17.48
C LEU A 262 1.95 -21.56 17.69
N ALA A 263 3.07 -21.17 17.09
CA ALA A 263 3.58 -19.80 17.14
C ALA A 263 2.66 -18.79 16.44
N MET A 264 1.88 -19.23 15.45
CA MET A 264 0.97 -18.37 14.68
C MET A 264 -0.42 -18.21 15.31
N ILE A 265 -0.81 -19.09 16.25
CA ILE A 265 -2.10 -19.03 16.95
C ILE A 265 -2.37 -17.67 17.61
N PRO A 266 -1.46 -17.05 18.40
CA PRO A 266 -1.74 -15.74 19.00
C PRO A 266 -1.80 -14.63 17.94
N LEU A 267 -1.03 -14.76 16.86
CA LEU A 267 -0.91 -13.75 15.82
C LEU A 267 -2.18 -13.63 14.95
N GLN A 268 -3.01 -14.69 14.89
CA GLN A 268 -4.26 -14.70 14.12
C GLN A 268 -5.27 -13.62 14.54
N ASN A 269 -5.20 -13.17 15.80
CA ASN A 269 -6.09 -12.14 16.35
C ASN A 269 -5.68 -10.72 15.97
N SER A 270 -4.50 -10.55 15.36
CA SER A 270 -4.05 -9.26 14.86
C SER A 270 -4.84 -8.87 13.60
N ILE A 271 -5.32 -7.62 13.56
CA ILE A 271 -5.98 -7.04 12.38
C ILE A 271 -5.03 -7.05 11.17
N PHE A 272 -3.75 -6.78 11.40
CA PHE A 272 -2.75 -6.64 10.33
C PHE A 272 -2.12 -7.99 9.95
N TRP A 273 -1.68 -8.79 10.93
CA TRP A 273 -0.95 -10.04 10.68
C TRP A 273 -1.84 -11.28 10.59
N GLY A 274 -3.12 -11.17 10.94
CA GLY A 274 -4.05 -12.30 11.04
C GLY A 274 -4.14 -13.13 9.76
N PRO A 275 -4.41 -12.53 8.57
CA PRO A 275 -4.49 -13.28 7.32
C PRO A 275 -3.21 -14.05 6.95
N MET A 276 -2.03 -13.49 7.27
CA MET A 276 -0.75 -14.15 7.04
C MET A 276 -0.54 -15.34 7.97
N ALA A 277 -0.86 -15.18 9.26
CA ALA A 277 -0.78 -16.25 10.24
C ALA A 277 -1.69 -17.43 9.83
N VAL A 278 -2.93 -17.12 9.42
CA VAL A 278 -3.88 -18.14 8.94
C VAL A 278 -3.39 -18.86 7.68
N ALA A 279 -2.85 -18.11 6.71
CA ALA A 279 -2.27 -18.69 5.50
C ALA A 279 -1.12 -19.67 5.83
N ILE A 280 -0.19 -19.26 6.70
CA ILE A 280 0.94 -20.10 7.11
C ILE A 280 0.45 -21.33 7.88
N MET A 281 -0.47 -21.18 8.84
CA MET A 281 -1.00 -22.31 9.62
C MET A 281 -1.66 -23.36 8.72
N GLY A 282 -2.64 -22.94 7.91
CA GLY A 282 -3.38 -23.84 7.03
C GLY A 282 -2.49 -24.48 5.97
N GLY A 283 -1.65 -23.66 5.35
CA GLY A 283 -0.71 -24.09 4.34
C GLY A 283 0.28 -25.11 4.87
N LEU A 284 0.84 -24.90 6.07
CA LEU A 284 1.86 -25.80 6.62
C LEU A 284 1.27 -27.13 7.11
N VAL A 285 0.06 -27.13 7.67
CA VAL A 285 -0.62 -28.38 8.08
C VAL A 285 -0.86 -29.28 6.87
N VAL A 286 -1.48 -28.72 5.83
CA VAL A 286 -1.80 -29.48 4.61
C VAL A 286 -0.53 -29.82 3.83
N ALA A 287 0.40 -28.88 3.69
CA ALA A 287 1.65 -29.12 2.97
C ALA A 287 2.52 -30.17 3.65
N THR A 288 2.60 -30.20 4.98
CA THR A 288 3.37 -31.23 5.70
C THR A 288 2.84 -32.62 5.39
N GLY A 289 1.52 -32.81 5.46
CA GLY A 289 0.87 -34.07 5.12
C GLY A 289 1.08 -34.45 3.65
N LEU A 290 0.84 -33.52 2.74
CA LEU A 290 1.00 -33.75 1.31
C LEU A 290 2.46 -34.03 0.93
N THR A 291 3.44 -33.32 1.50
CA THR A 291 4.86 -33.50 1.15
C THR A 291 5.38 -34.86 1.61
N LEU A 292 4.95 -35.35 2.77
CA LEU A 292 5.32 -36.68 3.27
C LEU A 292 4.74 -37.82 2.43
N LEU A 293 3.70 -37.57 1.64
CA LEU A 293 3.08 -38.56 0.75
C LEU A 293 3.54 -38.39 -0.70
N SER A 294 3.50 -37.16 -1.21
CA SER A 294 3.75 -36.85 -2.62
C SER A 294 5.23 -36.95 -2.97
N LEU A 295 6.14 -36.53 -2.10
CA LEU A 295 7.56 -36.52 -2.39
C LEU A 295 8.15 -37.95 -2.48
N PRO A 296 7.86 -38.88 -1.54
CA PRO A 296 8.20 -40.29 -1.69
C PRO A 296 7.65 -40.93 -2.97
N ALA A 297 6.38 -40.67 -3.29
CA ALA A 297 5.74 -41.22 -4.49
C ALA A 297 6.40 -40.70 -5.77
N LEU A 298 6.67 -39.40 -5.83
CA LEU A 298 7.27 -38.75 -6.99
C LEU A 298 8.74 -39.17 -7.15
N TYR A 299 9.48 -39.36 -6.06
CA TYR A 299 10.83 -39.92 -6.08
C TYR A 299 10.82 -41.38 -6.57
N SER A 300 9.89 -42.21 -6.07
CA SER A 300 9.71 -43.60 -6.52
C SER A 300 9.35 -43.70 -8.00
N LEU A 301 8.52 -42.81 -8.54
CA LEU A 301 8.17 -42.80 -9.96
C LEU A 301 9.37 -42.52 -10.86
N VAL A 302 10.27 -41.62 -10.45
CA VAL A 302 11.42 -41.20 -11.27
C VAL A 302 12.61 -42.16 -11.12
N TYR A 303 12.85 -42.68 -9.92
CA TYR A 303 14.01 -43.53 -9.64
C TYR A 303 13.69 -45.02 -9.51
N GLY A 304 12.45 -45.41 -9.17
CA GLY A 304 12.04 -46.81 -9.06
C GLY A 304 12.01 -47.53 -10.41
N ARG A 305 11.60 -46.85 -11.50
CA ARG A 305 11.66 -47.39 -12.87
C ARG A 305 13.09 -47.64 -13.39
N LYS A 306 14.10 -46.99 -12.81
CA LYS A 306 15.51 -47.18 -13.19
C LYS A 306 16.13 -48.44 -12.57
N GLU A 307 15.59 -48.92 -11.44
CA GLU A 307 16.01 -50.19 -10.82
C GLU A 307 15.47 -51.39 -11.61
N GLU A 308 14.19 -51.37 -12.02
CA GLU A 308 13.56 -52.45 -12.80
C GLU A 308 14.13 -52.62 -14.23
N ALA A 309 14.81 -51.61 -14.77
CA ALA A 309 15.44 -51.68 -16.09
C ALA A 309 16.90 -52.18 -16.04
N VAL A 310 17.47 -52.37 -14.85
CA VAL A 310 18.86 -52.81 -14.62
C VAL A 310 18.93 -54.20 -13.96
N SER A 311 17.81 -54.71 -13.44
CA SER A 311 17.61 -56.11 -13.03
C SER A 311 17.15 -56.98 -14.20
#